data_AF-A0A819F3Q7-F1
#
_entry.id   AF-A0A819F3Q7-F1
#
_cell.length_a   1.000
_cell.length_b   1.000
_cell.length_c   1.000
_cell.angle_alpha   90.00
_cell.angle_beta   90.00
_cell.angle_gamma   90.00
#
_symmetry.space_group_name_H-M   'P 1'
#
loop_
_entity.id
_entity.type
_entity.pdbx_description
1 polymer ?
#
loop_
_entity_poly.entity_id
_entity_poly.type
_entity_poly.pdbx_seq_one_letter_code
_entity_poly.pdbx_strand_id
1 'polypeptide(L)'
;MATVSDETVSVPPSLASNNISPSQQSSRLNGATFIAIPTASADAIASFIWGSYLKTTGAHGAPVGVFRHAPLQDMWGQLTAGMKVEVINTDCSHGPNDTKEKVFWFAYIVRVEGYLALLRYEGCDDDSSMDFWCNLCNKDVHCVGWCGQNGIKLAPPRSIEHRQTDWKTFLVNKLVGAKTLPESFRQKIQLSLRCPFKKSMIVEVIDKFRVSQMRVGKISEVIGGRLKINYENIPGEHFWVHHASELIHPVSWSHVTGHEIEATQEYHNDVVKLIETNSYSASIATPDLFRKIPKISPDDDRFQEGQKLEAVDPLDMSRICPATIGKVLKNGYFMLSIDGSLAEDGSDWFCYHSSSRLIFPINFCEINKIPLSPPLDYQGEFEWGKYLRETNSVYAPREVFQIIKEKTTNPFSIGMKIEAVDMMAPHLVCVATIAQVADSLIRVHFDGWSDDFEQWIDCQSTNIYPIGWCELVGYKLEPPKQPEQENTETTKRSSKKSNNRKSNKRKRLT
;
A
#
# COMPACT_ATOMS: atom_id res chain seq x y z
N MET A 1 9.43 27.66 54.61
CA MET A 1 10.69 26.92 54.43
C MET A 1 10.39 25.44 54.54
N ALA A 2 10.59 24.70 53.44
CA ALA A 2 10.94 23.28 53.29
C ALA A 2 10.18 22.20 54.11
N THR A 3 9.76 21.04 53.59
CA THR A 3 9.83 20.36 52.27
C THR A 3 8.95 19.11 52.42
N VAL A 4 8.12 18.79 51.42
CA VAL A 4 7.34 17.54 51.32
C VAL A 4 8.16 16.56 50.48
N SER A 5 8.34 15.34 50.95
CA SER A 5 9.11 14.27 50.27
C SER A 5 8.18 13.26 49.60
N ASP A 6 8.54 12.91 48.36
CA ASP A 6 7.97 11.89 47.46
C ASP A 6 7.58 10.56 48.13
N GLU A 7 6.36 10.09 47.86
CA GLU A 7 5.97 8.69 48.02
C GLU A 7 5.91 8.02 46.65
N THR A 8 6.82 7.08 46.41
CA THR A 8 6.81 6.17 45.27
C THR A 8 5.87 5.00 45.55
N VAL A 9 4.83 4.83 44.73
CA VAL A 9 3.90 3.71 44.85
C VAL A 9 4.53 2.45 44.27
N SER A 10 4.87 1.50 45.14
CA SER A 10 5.28 0.14 44.79
C SER A 10 4.11 -0.85 44.98
N VAL A 11 4.05 -1.89 44.14
CA VAL A 11 3.05 -2.97 44.17
C VAL A 11 3.72 -4.25 44.68
N PRO A 12 3.11 -5.04 45.59
CA PRO A 12 3.75 -6.19 46.22
C PRO A 12 3.77 -7.45 45.32
N PRO A 13 4.78 -8.33 45.43
CA PRO A 13 4.82 -9.60 44.73
C PRO A 13 4.31 -10.74 45.63
N SER A 14 3.34 -11.53 45.17
CA SER A 14 3.18 -12.91 45.62
C SER A 14 2.30 -13.73 44.67
N LEU A 15 2.91 -14.70 44.00
CA LEU A 15 2.48 -16.12 44.02
C LEU A 15 3.55 -16.93 43.29
N ALA A 16 4.53 -17.38 44.07
CA ALA A 16 5.45 -18.43 43.65
C ALA A 16 4.68 -19.76 43.61
N SER A 17 4.78 -20.47 42.48
CA SER A 17 4.60 -21.91 42.42
C SER A 17 5.82 -22.53 41.76
N ASN A 18 6.19 -23.71 42.26
CA ASN A 18 7.52 -24.29 42.31
C ASN A 18 8.12 -24.70 40.95
N ASN A 19 9.43 -24.42 40.82
CA ASN A 19 10.52 -25.24 40.25
C ASN A 19 10.23 -26.23 39.11
N ILE A 20 10.73 -25.91 37.90
CA ILE A 20 11.64 -26.79 37.14
C ILE A 20 12.65 -25.90 36.39
N SER A 21 13.94 -26.04 36.68
CA SER A 21 15.03 -25.38 35.94
C SER A 21 15.30 -26.08 34.60
N PRO A 22 15.62 -25.33 33.53
CA PRO A 22 16.62 -25.80 32.59
C PRO A 22 17.65 -24.71 32.27
N SER A 23 18.82 -24.84 32.88
CA SER A 23 20.06 -24.31 32.34
C SER A 23 20.48 -25.14 31.11
N GLN A 24 21.08 -24.45 30.14
CA GLN A 24 21.80 -24.97 28.96
C GLN A 24 20.96 -25.41 27.76
N GLN A 25 20.65 -24.44 26.89
CA GLN A 25 20.85 -24.58 25.43
C GLN A 25 20.80 -23.19 24.77
N SER A 26 21.88 -22.42 24.93
CA SER A 26 22.20 -21.29 24.05
C SER A 26 23.40 -21.67 23.18
N SER A 27 23.15 -22.22 21.99
CA SER A 27 24.08 -22.03 20.88
C SER A 27 23.38 -22.30 19.56
N ARG A 28 23.66 -21.43 18.59
CA ARG A 28 23.26 -21.45 17.16
C ARG A 28 21.98 -20.70 16.77
N LEU A 29 22.04 -19.38 16.83
CA LEU A 29 21.35 -18.49 15.88
C LEU A 29 22.24 -17.25 15.64
N ASN A 30 23.41 -17.45 15.02
CA ASN A 30 24.18 -16.36 14.43
C ASN A 30 23.87 -16.32 12.95
N GLY A 31 23.20 -15.25 12.49
CA GLY A 31 22.94 -15.02 11.07
C GLY A 31 21.67 -14.26 10.70
N ALA A 32 21.16 -13.36 11.55
CA ALA A 32 20.06 -12.46 11.16
C ALA A 32 20.45 -11.01 11.48
N THR A 33 20.72 -10.23 10.44
CA THR A 33 20.97 -8.79 10.57
C THR A 33 19.64 -8.11 10.90
N PHE A 34 19.53 -7.54 12.10
CA PHE A 34 18.40 -6.73 12.51
C PHE A 34 18.40 -5.41 11.72
N ILE A 35 17.32 -5.11 11.00
CA ILE A 35 17.14 -3.81 10.34
C ILE A 35 16.59 -2.84 11.40
N ALA A 36 17.36 -1.81 11.72
CA ALA A 36 16.91 -0.71 12.56
C ALA A 36 15.87 0.12 11.79
N ILE A 37 14.74 0.42 12.43
CA ILE A 37 13.74 1.37 11.92
C ILE A 37 14.40 2.77 11.98
N PRO A 38 14.52 3.50 10.86
CA PRO A 38 15.14 4.82 10.86
C PRO A 38 14.33 5.80 11.72
N THR A 39 15.01 6.54 12.59
CA THR A 39 14.45 7.76 13.19
C THR A 39 14.47 8.86 12.14
N ALA A 40 13.30 9.43 11.83
CA ALA A 40 13.15 10.51 10.86
C ALA A 40 14.10 11.68 11.13
N SER A 41 14.78 12.15 10.08
CA SER A 41 15.60 13.37 10.12
C SER A 41 14.73 14.62 9.95
N ALA A 42 15.15 15.70 10.61
CA ALA A 42 14.47 16.99 10.65
C ALA A 42 14.64 17.78 9.34
N ASP A 43 13.64 17.71 8.46
CA ASP A 43 13.30 18.77 7.50
C ASP A 43 11.77 18.81 7.38
N ALA A 44 11.14 19.64 8.21
CA ALA A 44 9.69 19.71 8.36
C ALA A 44 9.07 20.72 7.38
N ILE A 45 8.85 20.28 6.14
CA ILE A 45 7.59 20.65 5.45
C ILE A 45 6.50 20.02 6.32
N ALA A 46 5.55 20.80 6.84
CA ALA A 46 4.54 20.32 7.77
C ALA A 46 3.95 18.98 7.30
N SER A 47 4.40 17.88 7.93
CA SER A 47 4.01 16.54 7.52
C SER A 47 2.53 16.37 7.77
N PHE A 48 1.84 15.72 6.85
CA PHE A 48 0.42 15.41 7.01
C PHE A 48 0.18 14.57 8.27
N ILE A 49 -0.84 14.93 9.06
CA ILE A 49 -1.23 14.22 10.29
C ILE A 49 -2.66 13.72 10.15
N TRP A 50 -2.81 12.42 9.94
CA TRP A 50 -4.11 11.74 9.84
C TRP A 50 -5.04 12.06 11.01
N GLY A 51 -4.55 12.07 12.26
CA GLY A 51 -5.39 12.33 13.43
C GLY A 51 -6.12 13.67 13.37
N SER A 52 -5.44 14.73 12.95
CA SER A 52 -6.04 16.05 12.75
C SER A 52 -7.05 16.05 11.60
N TYR A 53 -6.71 15.35 10.50
CA TYR A 53 -7.56 15.23 9.33
C TYR A 53 -8.87 14.48 9.63
N LEU A 54 -8.79 13.33 10.31
CA LEU A 54 -9.95 12.53 10.74
C LEU A 54 -10.82 13.28 11.75
N LYS A 55 -10.21 14.04 12.68
CA LYS A 55 -10.94 14.88 13.63
C LYS A 55 -11.72 16.00 12.92
N THR A 56 -11.10 16.65 11.93
CA THR A 56 -11.69 17.79 11.23
C THR A 56 -12.79 17.38 10.26
N THR A 57 -12.58 16.27 9.54
CA THR A 57 -13.52 15.81 8.51
C THR A 57 -14.61 14.88 9.05
N GLY A 58 -14.40 14.27 10.22
CA GLY A 58 -15.27 13.20 10.72
C GLY A 58 -15.19 11.91 9.89
N ALA A 59 -14.23 11.79 8.98
CA ALA A 59 -14.08 10.63 8.12
C ALA A 59 -13.64 9.37 8.90
N HIS A 60 -13.80 8.22 8.25
CA HIS A 60 -13.46 6.90 8.78
C HIS A 60 -12.46 6.20 7.88
N GLY A 61 -11.51 5.49 8.46
CA GLY A 61 -10.52 4.70 7.76
C GLY A 61 -10.98 3.28 7.48
N ALA A 62 -10.53 2.70 6.37
CA ALA A 62 -10.72 1.28 6.15
C ALA A 62 -9.93 0.46 7.20
N PRO A 63 -10.52 -0.58 7.80
CA PRO A 63 -9.86 -1.38 8.83
C PRO A 63 -8.73 -2.23 8.26
N VAL A 64 -7.63 -2.43 9.00
CA VAL A 64 -6.45 -3.19 8.51
C VAL A 64 -6.83 -4.60 8.02
N GLY A 65 -7.83 -5.22 8.65
CA GLY A 65 -8.31 -6.57 8.32
C GLY A 65 -8.75 -6.76 6.87
N VAL A 66 -9.06 -5.70 6.12
CA VAL A 66 -9.48 -5.81 4.71
C VAL A 66 -8.32 -5.82 3.72
N PHE A 67 -7.11 -5.45 4.17
CA PHE A 67 -5.91 -5.36 3.34
C PHE A 67 -5.06 -6.62 3.49
N ARG A 68 -5.28 -7.63 2.64
CA ARG A 68 -4.66 -8.97 2.75
C ARG A 68 -3.12 -8.98 2.90
N HIS A 69 -2.44 -7.97 2.36
CA HIS A 69 -0.99 -7.87 2.36
C HIS A 69 -0.45 -6.98 3.50
N ALA A 70 -1.33 -6.32 4.26
CA ALA A 70 -0.92 -5.39 5.30
C ALA A 70 -0.39 -6.14 6.54
N PRO A 71 0.65 -5.60 7.22
CA PRO A 71 1.12 -6.12 8.49
C PRO A 71 -0.01 -6.35 9.51
N LEU A 72 -0.01 -7.49 10.21
CA LEU A 72 -0.97 -7.85 11.27
C LEU A 72 -2.43 -8.03 10.83
N GLN A 73 -2.70 -8.11 9.53
CA GLN A 73 -4.05 -8.22 8.98
C GLN A 73 -4.90 -9.31 9.65
N ASP A 74 -4.30 -10.48 9.91
CA ASP A 74 -4.95 -11.68 10.44
C ASP A 74 -5.43 -11.55 11.89
N MET A 75 -4.75 -10.73 12.69
CA MET A 75 -5.06 -10.54 14.11
C MET A 75 -5.74 -9.21 14.42
N TRP A 76 -5.78 -8.27 13.48
CA TRP A 76 -6.24 -6.91 13.74
C TRP A 76 -7.68 -6.83 14.25
N GLY A 77 -8.54 -7.77 13.84
CA GLY A 77 -9.93 -7.86 14.31
C GLY A 77 -10.09 -8.11 15.81
N GLN A 78 -9.00 -8.46 16.52
CA GLN A 78 -9.00 -8.62 17.99
C GLN A 78 -8.91 -7.27 18.72
N LEU A 79 -8.46 -6.21 18.03
CA LEU A 79 -8.33 -4.87 18.61
C LEU A 79 -9.69 -4.16 18.60
N THR A 80 -10.22 -3.87 19.78
CA THR A 80 -11.58 -3.38 19.96
C THR A 80 -11.64 -2.17 20.89
N ALA A 81 -12.68 -1.36 20.74
CA ALA A 81 -12.96 -0.26 21.65
C ALA A 81 -13.05 -0.75 23.10
N GLY A 82 -12.54 0.06 24.03
CA GLY A 82 -12.45 -0.24 25.46
C GLY A 82 -11.19 -0.98 25.89
N MET A 83 -10.40 -1.54 24.96
CA MET A 83 -9.11 -2.15 25.31
C MET A 83 -8.16 -1.11 25.92
N LYS A 84 -7.43 -1.52 26.96
CA LYS A 84 -6.52 -0.67 27.73
C LYS A 84 -5.08 -0.85 27.24
N VAL A 85 -4.33 0.23 27.21
CA VAL A 85 -2.92 0.28 26.78
C VAL A 85 -2.13 1.21 27.71
N GLU A 86 -0.82 0.98 27.78
CA GLU A 86 0.14 1.91 28.36
C GLU A 86 0.78 2.72 27.23
N VAL A 87 0.71 4.04 27.33
CA VAL A 87 1.19 4.98 26.30
C VAL A 87 1.91 6.16 26.95
N ILE A 88 2.75 6.87 26.18
CA ILE A 88 3.45 8.06 26.67
C ILE A 88 2.44 9.07 27.21
N ASN A 89 2.70 9.56 28.42
CA ASN A 89 2.01 10.70 28.98
C ASN A 89 2.67 11.98 28.47
N THR A 90 2.02 12.66 27.53
CA THR A 90 2.50 13.90 26.92
C THR A 90 2.15 15.15 27.75
N ASP A 91 1.32 14.99 28.78
CA ASP A 91 0.86 16.05 29.69
C ASP A 91 1.53 15.89 31.07
N CYS A 92 2.87 15.93 31.07
CA CYS A 92 3.72 15.80 32.27
C CYS A 92 4.56 17.06 32.52
N SER A 93 4.91 17.29 33.79
CA SER A 93 5.57 18.50 34.31
C SER A 93 7.06 18.68 33.96
N HIS A 94 7.67 17.78 33.19
CA HIS A 94 9.10 17.84 32.86
C HIS A 94 9.33 18.82 31.69
N GLY A 95 10.03 19.93 31.97
CA GLY A 95 10.34 20.95 30.98
C GLY A 95 11.28 20.47 29.86
N PRO A 96 11.42 21.23 28.77
CA PRO A 96 12.13 20.83 27.54
C PRO A 96 13.64 20.51 27.70
N ASN A 97 14.22 20.68 28.89
CA ASN A 97 15.63 20.40 29.19
C ASN A 97 15.84 19.21 30.15
N ASP A 98 14.80 18.52 30.59
CA ASP A 98 14.94 17.36 31.47
C ASP A 98 15.09 16.08 30.63
N THR A 99 16.32 15.58 30.58
CA THR A 99 16.71 14.50 29.67
C THR A 99 16.71 13.17 30.40
N LYS A 100 15.72 12.28 30.12
CA LYS A 100 15.92 10.87 29.67
C LYS A 100 14.82 9.86 30.00
N GLU A 101 13.86 10.10 30.88
CA GLU A 101 12.85 9.07 31.21
C GLU A 101 11.46 9.39 30.65
N LYS A 102 10.99 8.54 29.73
CA LYS A 102 9.60 8.57 29.26
C LYS A 102 8.68 8.15 30.39
N VAL A 103 7.71 8.98 30.70
CA VAL A 103 6.64 8.68 31.65
C VAL A 103 5.43 8.20 30.86
N PHE A 104 4.78 7.14 31.37
CA PHE A 104 3.62 6.53 30.72
C PHE A 104 2.36 6.74 31.55
N TRP A 105 1.21 6.57 30.91
CA TRP A 105 -0.08 6.47 31.57
C TRP A 105 -0.99 5.48 30.85
N PHE A 106 -2.03 5.03 31.56
CA PHE A 106 -3.05 4.18 31.01
C PHE A 106 -4.00 4.97 30.12
N ALA A 107 -4.33 4.42 28.97
CA ALA A 107 -5.36 4.91 28.08
C ALA A 107 -6.22 3.76 27.58
N TYR A 108 -7.39 4.07 27.04
CA TYR A 108 -8.25 3.10 26.39
C TYR A 108 -8.58 3.51 24.96
N ILE A 109 -8.78 2.50 24.12
CA ILE A 109 -9.16 2.69 22.71
C ILE A 109 -10.62 3.16 22.67
N VAL A 110 -10.84 4.37 22.17
CA VAL A 110 -12.18 4.90 21.86
C VAL A 110 -12.65 4.29 20.54
N ARG A 111 -11.80 4.32 19.51
CA ARG A 111 -12.02 3.69 18.19
C ARG A 111 -10.71 3.45 17.46
N VAL A 112 -10.76 2.64 16.40
CA VAL A 112 -9.61 2.30 15.54
C VAL A 112 -9.95 2.66 14.09
N GLU A 113 -9.04 3.32 13.39
CA GLU A 113 -9.12 3.70 11.98
C GLU A 113 -7.80 3.32 11.30
N GLY A 114 -7.78 2.22 10.55
CA GLY A 114 -6.52 1.61 10.08
C GLY A 114 -5.61 1.19 11.25
N TYR A 115 -4.34 1.61 11.22
CA TYR A 115 -3.37 1.42 12.31
C TYR A 115 -3.49 2.46 13.42
N LEU A 116 -4.25 3.54 13.21
CA LEU A 116 -4.45 4.58 14.21
C LEU A 116 -5.58 4.20 15.17
N ALA A 117 -5.42 4.55 16.43
CA ALA A 117 -6.48 4.53 17.43
C ALA A 117 -6.66 5.92 18.03
N LEU A 118 -7.92 6.30 18.23
CA LEU A 118 -8.27 7.41 19.10
C LEU A 118 -8.22 6.90 20.54
N LEU A 119 -7.33 7.45 21.35
CA LEU A 119 -7.11 7.06 22.72
C LEU A 119 -7.63 8.12 23.68
N ARG A 120 -8.14 7.67 24.82
CA ARG A 120 -8.49 8.52 25.97
C ARG A 120 -7.76 8.03 27.21
N TYR A 121 -7.13 8.94 27.95
CA TYR A 121 -6.48 8.59 29.21
C TYR A 121 -7.47 8.10 30.26
N GLU A 122 -7.06 7.14 31.08
CA GLU A 122 -7.81 6.73 32.28
C GLU A 122 -7.94 7.90 33.25
N GLY A 123 -9.17 8.18 33.69
CA GLY A 123 -9.52 9.36 34.51
C GLY A 123 -10.12 10.52 33.72
N CYS A 124 -10.14 10.44 32.38
CA CYS A 124 -10.85 11.38 31.50
C CYS A 124 -12.24 10.88 31.07
N ASP A 125 -12.84 9.88 31.71
CA ASP A 125 -13.99 9.08 31.21
C ASP A 125 -14.99 9.84 30.30
N ASP A 126 -15.60 10.94 30.76
CA ASP A 126 -16.59 11.72 30.00
C ASP A 126 -16.02 12.90 29.19
N ASP A 127 -14.72 13.16 29.30
CA ASP A 127 -14.02 14.31 28.75
C ASP A 127 -13.21 13.93 27.50
N SER A 128 -13.80 14.19 26.32
CA SER A 128 -13.15 13.96 25.03
C SER A 128 -12.16 15.07 24.62
N SER A 129 -11.98 16.11 25.43
CA SER A 129 -11.10 17.24 25.07
C SER A 129 -9.62 16.83 25.02
N MET A 130 -9.28 15.78 25.77
CA MET A 130 -7.94 15.19 25.85
C MET A 130 -7.76 13.97 24.94
N ASP A 131 -8.72 13.65 24.07
CA ASP A 131 -8.57 12.53 23.14
C ASP A 131 -7.44 12.81 22.14
N PHE A 132 -6.61 11.81 21.90
CA PHE A 132 -5.47 11.91 20.99
C PHE A 132 -5.37 10.68 20.10
N TRP A 133 -4.91 10.91 18.87
CA TRP A 133 -4.66 9.83 17.93
C TRP A 133 -3.26 9.26 18.14
N CYS A 134 -3.15 7.94 18.07
CA CYS A 134 -1.89 7.22 18.19
C CYS A 134 -1.85 6.03 17.23
N ASN A 135 -0.74 5.81 16.56
CA ASN A 135 -0.51 4.57 15.82
C ASN A 135 -0.26 3.43 16.80
N LEU A 136 -1.12 2.42 16.82
CA LEU A 136 -1.01 1.31 17.75
C LEU A 136 0.26 0.48 17.54
N CYS A 137 0.85 0.54 16.34
CA CYS A 137 2.11 -0.14 16.05
C CYS A 137 3.35 0.67 16.47
N ASN A 138 3.16 1.86 17.07
CA ASN A 138 4.25 2.67 17.58
C ASN A 138 5.00 1.92 18.70
N LYS A 139 6.33 2.10 18.73
CA LYS A 139 7.21 1.48 19.72
C LYS A 139 6.94 1.90 21.17
N ASP A 140 6.14 2.93 21.40
CA ASP A 140 5.82 3.45 22.73
C ASP A 140 4.36 3.16 23.14
N VAL A 141 3.73 2.16 22.51
CA VAL A 141 2.43 1.62 22.90
C VAL A 141 2.61 0.19 23.40
N HIS A 142 2.11 -0.07 24.59
CA HIS A 142 2.34 -1.33 25.30
C HIS A 142 1.06 -1.91 25.91
N CYS A 143 1.09 -3.21 26.20
CA CYS A 143 0.05 -3.86 26.99
C CYS A 143 0.12 -3.41 28.46
N VAL A 144 -1.00 -3.48 29.16
CA VAL A 144 -1.06 -3.21 30.60
C VAL A 144 -0.13 -4.18 31.36
N GLY A 145 0.70 -3.63 32.25
CA GLY A 145 1.71 -4.35 33.03
C GLY A 145 3.14 -4.19 32.50
N TRP A 146 3.33 -3.68 31.28
CA TRP A 146 4.66 -3.57 30.67
C TRP A 146 5.58 -2.61 31.45
N CYS A 147 5.10 -1.43 31.83
CA CYS A 147 5.86 -0.46 32.62
C CYS A 147 6.27 -1.06 33.96
N GLY A 148 5.36 -1.74 34.65
CA GLY A 148 5.64 -2.40 35.94
C GLY A 148 6.73 -3.47 35.82
N GLN A 149 6.69 -4.29 34.76
CA GLN A 149 7.70 -5.32 34.51
C GLN A 149 9.09 -4.74 34.17
N ASN A 150 9.13 -3.55 33.56
CA ASN A 150 10.38 -2.92 33.11
C ASN A 150 10.87 -1.82 34.06
N GLY A 151 10.21 -1.60 35.21
CA GLY A 151 10.56 -0.55 36.15
C GLY A 151 10.38 0.88 35.60
N ILE A 152 9.46 1.06 34.64
CA ILE A 152 9.17 2.37 34.02
C ILE A 152 8.10 3.10 34.82
N LYS A 153 8.28 4.41 35.00
CA LYS A 153 7.39 5.25 35.79
C LYS A 153 6.05 5.47 35.08
N LEU A 154 4.97 5.30 35.85
CA LEU A 154 3.61 5.69 35.49
C LEU A 154 3.22 6.93 36.29
N ALA A 155 2.64 7.94 35.64
CA ALA A 155 2.10 9.13 36.32
C ALA A 155 0.85 9.66 35.60
N PRO A 156 -0.17 10.13 36.34
CA PRO A 156 -1.37 10.70 35.74
C PRO A 156 -1.05 11.97 34.93
N PRO A 157 -1.77 12.25 33.83
CA PRO A 157 -1.71 13.54 33.14
C PRO A 157 -1.98 14.68 34.11
N ARG A 158 -1.19 15.76 34.01
CA ARG A 158 -1.29 16.93 34.89
C ARG A 158 -2.68 17.54 34.89
N SER A 159 -3.35 17.53 33.74
CA SER A 159 -4.71 18.06 33.58
C SER A 159 -5.76 17.28 34.37
N ILE A 160 -5.47 16.03 34.75
CA ILE A 160 -6.40 15.20 35.53
C ILE A 160 -5.88 14.78 36.89
N GLU A 161 -4.62 15.02 37.22
CA GLU A 161 -3.97 14.59 38.47
C GLU A 161 -4.81 14.90 39.72
N HIS A 162 -5.46 16.06 39.75
CA HIS A 162 -6.32 16.52 40.85
C HIS A 162 -7.70 15.84 40.93
N ARG A 163 -8.12 15.08 39.90
CA ARG A 163 -9.44 14.46 39.81
C ARG A 163 -9.59 13.23 40.72
N GLN A 164 -8.48 12.64 41.17
CA GLN A 164 -8.46 11.49 42.07
C GLN A 164 -7.42 11.69 43.16
N THR A 165 -7.77 11.33 44.39
CA THR A 165 -6.83 11.35 45.53
C THR A 165 -6.10 10.02 45.70
N ASP A 166 -6.73 8.91 45.27
CA ASP A 166 -6.17 7.56 45.30
C ASP A 166 -6.20 6.92 43.91
N TRP A 167 -5.18 7.27 43.11
CA TRP A 167 -4.99 6.72 41.78
C TRP A 167 -4.77 5.21 41.78
N LYS A 168 -4.23 4.64 42.86
CA LYS A 168 -3.96 3.21 42.94
C LYS A 168 -5.28 2.43 42.98
N THR A 169 -6.17 2.78 43.90
CA THR A 169 -7.48 2.11 44.02
C THR A 169 -8.33 2.36 42.77
N PHE A 170 -8.30 3.59 42.22
CA PHE A 170 -8.97 3.91 40.96
C PHE A 170 -8.53 2.99 39.81
N LEU A 171 -7.21 2.87 39.60
CA LEU A 171 -6.65 2.05 38.52
C LEU A 171 -6.91 0.55 38.72
N VAL A 172 -6.82 0.05 39.95
CA VAL A 172 -7.19 -1.36 40.25
C VAL A 172 -8.63 -1.62 39.79
N ASN A 173 -9.57 -0.75 40.10
CA ASN A 173 -10.97 -0.92 39.70
C ASN A 173 -11.17 -0.84 38.17
N LYS A 174 -10.38 -0.02 37.47
CA LYS A 174 -10.48 0.16 36.01
C LYS A 174 -9.78 -0.93 35.19
N LEU A 175 -8.70 -1.52 35.73
CA LEU A 175 -7.83 -2.44 35.01
C LEU A 175 -8.13 -3.92 35.29
N VAL A 176 -8.75 -4.26 36.43
CA VAL A 176 -9.11 -5.65 36.74
C VAL A 176 -10.08 -6.21 35.69
N GLY A 177 -9.66 -7.30 35.04
CA GLY A 177 -10.45 -7.97 33.98
C GLY A 177 -10.49 -7.21 32.65
N ALA A 178 -9.79 -6.09 32.52
CA ALA A 178 -9.78 -5.31 31.29
C ALA A 178 -8.97 -6.01 30.19
N LYS A 179 -9.47 -5.94 28.95
CA LYS A 179 -8.73 -6.42 27.77
C LYS A 179 -7.58 -5.48 27.46
N THR A 180 -6.42 -6.03 27.09
CA THR A 180 -5.24 -5.26 26.67
C THR A 180 -4.56 -5.90 25.46
N LEU A 181 -3.56 -5.24 24.89
CA LEU A 181 -2.76 -5.79 23.79
C LEU A 181 -2.12 -7.12 24.20
N PRO A 182 -2.00 -8.10 23.29
CA PRO A 182 -1.22 -9.31 23.56
C PRO A 182 0.24 -8.97 23.87
N GLU A 183 0.88 -9.63 24.82
CA GLU A 183 2.33 -9.44 25.11
C GLU A 183 3.21 -9.69 23.87
N SER A 184 2.78 -10.61 22.99
CA SER A 184 3.45 -10.93 21.72
C SER A 184 3.21 -9.91 20.61
N PHE A 185 2.39 -8.88 20.82
CA PHE A 185 1.95 -7.94 19.79
C PHE A 185 3.13 -7.34 19.03
N ARG A 186 4.13 -6.80 19.76
CA ARG A 186 5.31 -6.18 19.14
C ARG A 186 6.17 -7.17 18.34
N GLN A 187 6.31 -8.39 18.83
CA GLN A 187 7.02 -9.44 18.10
C GLN A 187 6.29 -9.75 16.78
N LYS A 188 4.95 -9.82 16.80
CA LYS A 188 4.14 -10.05 15.60
C LYS A 188 4.27 -8.90 14.60
N ILE A 189 4.35 -7.63 15.06
CA ILE A 189 4.64 -6.48 14.19
C ILE A 189 5.93 -6.73 13.42
N GLN A 190 7.02 -7.00 14.15
CA GLN A 190 8.34 -7.22 13.56
C GLN A 190 8.38 -8.41 12.59
N LEU A 191 7.65 -9.49 12.89
CA LEU A 191 7.55 -10.66 12.01
C LEU A 191 6.79 -10.32 10.73
N SER A 192 5.67 -9.59 10.83
CA SER A 192 4.82 -9.22 9.70
C SER A 192 5.45 -8.18 8.77
N LEU A 193 6.42 -7.41 9.25
CA LEU A 193 7.17 -6.43 8.44
C LEU A 193 8.34 -7.05 7.66
N ARG A 194 8.61 -8.36 7.80
CA ARG A 194 9.72 -9.01 7.11
C ARG A 194 9.44 -9.11 5.61
N CYS A 195 10.34 -8.56 4.82
CA CYS A 195 10.38 -8.76 3.38
C CYS A 195 11.43 -9.82 3.04
N PRO A 196 11.10 -10.85 2.22
CA PRO A 196 12.06 -11.88 1.84
C PRO A 196 13.09 -11.38 0.80
N PHE A 197 12.77 -10.32 0.07
CA PHE A 197 13.68 -9.69 -0.89
C PHE A 197 14.75 -8.85 -0.19
N LYS A 198 15.95 -8.85 -0.77
CA LYS A 198 17.12 -8.14 -0.24
C LYS A 198 17.68 -7.18 -1.27
N LYS A 199 18.32 -6.13 -0.78
CA LYS A 199 19.13 -5.23 -1.60
C LYS A 199 20.15 -6.02 -2.42
N SER A 200 20.39 -5.56 -3.64
CA SER A 200 21.26 -6.17 -4.65
C SER A 200 20.74 -7.44 -5.33
N MET A 201 19.56 -7.95 -4.97
CA MET A 201 18.93 -9.01 -5.75
C MET A 201 18.54 -8.52 -7.15
N ILE A 202 18.69 -9.40 -8.13
CA ILE A 202 18.36 -9.21 -9.53
C ILE A 202 16.97 -9.79 -9.81
N VAL A 203 16.15 -9.05 -10.54
CA VAL A 203 14.79 -9.39 -10.94
C VAL A 203 14.53 -8.96 -12.39
N GLU A 204 13.52 -9.54 -13.01
CA GLU A 204 12.92 -9.01 -14.23
C GLU A 204 11.73 -8.11 -13.82
N VAL A 205 11.65 -6.90 -14.38
CA VAL A 205 10.63 -5.90 -14.04
C VAL A 205 10.13 -5.22 -15.30
N ILE A 206 8.87 -4.79 -15.31
CA ILE A 206 8.30 -4.03 -16.43
C ILE A 206 9.15 -2.81 -16.80
N ASP A 207 9.32 -2.57 -18.09
CA ASP A 207 9.98 -1.36 -18.59
C ASP A 207 8.97 -0.22 -18.74
N LYS A 208 9.06 0.80 -17.87
CA LYS A 208 8.15 1.95 -17.91
C LYS A 208 8.27 2.81 -19.18
N PHE A 209 9.35 2.66 -19.95
CA PHE A 209 9.54 3.36 -21.22
C PHE A 209 9.02 2.56 -22.42
N ARG A 210 8.82 1.25 -22.24
CA ARG A 210 8.25 0.34 -23.24
C ARG A 210 7.57 -0.83 -22.55
N VAL A 211 6.28 -0.69 -22.32
CA VAL A 211 5.49 -1.61 -21.50
C VAL A 211 5.29 -3.00 -22.11
N SER A 212 5.58 -3.16 -23.41
CA SER A 212 5.54 -4.46 -24.09
C SER A 212 6.72 -5.38 -23.76
N GLN A 213 7.71 -4.91 -22.98
CA GLN A 213 8.90 -5.68 -22.64
C GLN A 213 9.21 -5.61 -21.13
N MET A 214 9.91 -6.64 -20.65
CA MET A 214 10.57 -6.62 -19.36
C MET A 214 11.97 -6.01 -19.49
N ARG A 215 12.57 -5.71 -18.35
CA ARG A 215 13.96 -5.26 -18.23
C ARG A 215 14.61 -5.85 -16.99
N VAL A 216 15.91 -6.08 -17.06
CA VAL A 216 16.69 -6.51 -15.90
C VAL A 216 16.85 -5.34 -14.93
N GLY A 217 16.56 -5.61 -13.66
CA GLY A 217 16.63 -4.61 -12.60
C GLY A 217 17.29 -5.16 -11.33
N LYS A 218 17.90 -4.25 -10.57
CA LYS A 218 18.54 -4.56 -9.29
C LYS A 218 17.86 -3.82 -8.15
N ILE A 219 17.49 -4.55 -7.10
CA ILE A 219 16.83 -3.98 -5.92
C ILE A 219 17.83 -3.05 -5.20
N SER A 220 17.48 -1.78 -5.08
CA SER A 220 18.29 -0.75 -4.41
C SER A 220 17.80 -0.46 -3.00
N GLU A 221 16.48 -0.53 -2.77
CA GLU A 221 15.82 -0.25 -1.50
C GLU A 221 14.62 -1.18 -1.27
N VAL A 222 14.33 -1.49 0.01
CA VAL A 222 13.17 -2.29 0.44
C VAL A 222 12.53 -1.58 1.64
N ILE A 223 11.30 -1.10 1.50
CA ILE A 223 10.58 -0.34 2.52
C ILE A 223 9.15 -0.85 2.60
N GLY A 224 8.76 -1.44 3.74
CA GLY A 224 7.38 -1.92 3.95
C GLY A 224 6.89 -2.95 2.92
N GLY A 225 7.79 -3.72 2.31
CA GLY A 225 7.45 -4.64 1.21
C GLY A 225 7.47 -3.99 -0.19
N ARG A 226 7.58 -2.67 -0.30
CA ARG A 226 7.85 -1.97 -1.56
C ARG A 226 9.33 -2.05 -1.91
N LEU A 227 9.61 -2.34 -3.17
CA LEU A 227 10.93 -2.46 -3.75
C LEU A 227 11.18 -1.25 -4.65
N LYS A 228 12.34 -0.62 -4.47
CA LYS A 228 12.91 0.27 -5.48
C LYS A 228 13.87 -0.54 -6.33
N ILE A 229 13.62 -0.59 -7.62
CA ILE A 229 14.40 -1.39 -8.57
C ILE A 229 15.06 -0.42 -9.53
N ASN A 230 16.39 -0.40 -9.57
CA ASN A 230 17.14 0.38 -10.54
C ASN A 230 17.30 -0.43 -11.82
N TYR A 231 17.06 0.17 -12.97
CA TYR A 231 17.29 -0.48 -14.25
C TYR A 231 18.79 -0.65 -14.52
N GLU A 232 19.20 -1.81 -15.00
CA GLU A 232 20.62 -2.13 -15.20
C GLU A 232 21.29 -1.20 -16.23
N ASN A 233 20.59 -0.89 -17.32
CA ASN A 233 21.14 -0.18 -18.48
C ASN A 233 20.67 1.27 -18.63
N ILE A 234 19.94 1.81 -17.65
CA ILE A 234 19.44 3.19 -17.68
C ILE A 234 19.80 3.88 -16.36
N PRO A 235 20.98 4.51 -16.28
CA PRO A 235 21.46 5.13 -15.05
C PRO A 235 20.49 6.19 -14.51
N GLY A 236 20.23 6.17 -13.21
CA GLY A 236 19.32 7.10 -12.52
C GLY A 236 17.84 6.68 -12.60
N GLU A 237 17.47 5.83 -13.55
CA GLU A 237 16.10 5.38 -13.71
C GLU A 237 15.77 4.17 -12.85
N HIS A 238 14.58 4.21 -12.28
CA HIS A 238 14.08 3.21 -11.35
C HIS A 238 12.57 3.03 -11.46
N PHE A 239 12.10 1.94 -10.86
CA PHE A 239 10.69 1.56 -10.75
C PHE A 239 10.37 1.16 -9.32
N TRP A 240 9.23 1.64 -8.81
CA TRP A 240 8.73 1.30 -7.47
C TRP A 240 7.58 0.32 -7.58
N VAL A 241 7.62 -0.75 -6.80
CA VAL A 241 6.64 -1.83 -6.90
C VAL A 241 6.57 -2.64 -5.62
N HIS A 242 5.39 -3.15 -5.25
CA HIS A 242 5.29 -4.09 -4.14
C HIS A 242 5.89 -5.46 -4.51
N HIS A 243 6.57 -6.13 -3.59
CA HIS A 243 7.24 -7.42 -3.85
C HIS A 243 6.30 -8.58 -4.27
N ALA A 244 4.99 -8.39 -4.11
CA ALA A 244 3.95 -9.35 -4.51
C ALA A 244 3.12 -8.86 -5.72
N SER A 245 3.63 -7.86 -6.46
CA SER A 245 3.02 -7.34 -7.68
C SER A 245 3.14 -8.32 -8.85
N GLU A 246 2.24 -8.19 -9.82
CA GLU A 246 2.27 -8.92 -11.11
C GLU A 246 3.31 -8.33 -12.08
N LEU A 247 3.93 -7.20 -11.76
CA LEU A 247 4.88 -6.46 -12.62
C LEU A 247 6.36 -6.82 -12.40
N ILE A 248 6.64 -7.78 -11.52
CA ILE A 248 7.99 -8.27 -11.23
C ILE A 248 8.03 -9.79 -11.28
N HIS A 249 9.15 -10.31 -11.79
CA HIS A 249 9.30 -11.73 -12.06
C HIS A 249 10.72 -12.23 -11.73
N PRO A 250 10.87 -13.54 -11.45
CA PRO A 250 12.18 -14.14 -11.27
C PRO A 250 12.99 -14.07 -12.56
N VAL A 251 14.32 -14.10 -12.40
CA VAL A 251 15.25 -14.30 -13.54
C VAL A 251 14.85 -15.55 -14.30
N SER A 252 14.88 -15.49 -15.64
CA SER A 252 14.41 -16.46 -16.63
C SER A 252 12.92 -16.46 -16.95
N TRP A 253 12.09 -15.68 -16.25
CA TRP A 253 10.64 -15.69 -16.47
C TRP A 253 10.27 -15.31 -17.90
N SER A 254 10.89 -14.28 -18.47
CA SER A 254 10.62 -13.84 -19.85
C SER A 254 10.98 -14.93 -20.86
N HIS A 255 12.12 -15.61 -20.65
CA HIS A 255 12.53 -16.76 -21.46
C HIS A 255 11.52 -17.92 -21.39
N VAL A 256 11.05 -18.25 -20.19
CA VAL A 256 10.11 -19.36 -19.95
C VAL A 256 8.73 -19.07 -20.53
N THR A 257 8.24 -17.84 -20.40
CA THR A 257 6.90 -17.44 -20.87
C THR A 257 6.86 -17.07 -22.35
N GLY A 258 7.99 -16.67 -22.92
CA GLY A 258 8.09 -16.12 -24.27
C GLY A 258 7.81 -14.62 -24.34
N HIS A 259 7.89 -13.92 -23.20
CA HIS A 259 7.80 -12.47 -23.11
C HIS A 259 9.10 -11.81 -23.58
N GLU A 260 9.01 -10.63 -24.19
CA GLU A 260 10.19 -9.85 -24.60
C GLU A 260 10.92 -9.29 -23.36
N ILE A 261 12.25 -9.27 -23.41
CA ILE A 261 13.08 -8.67 -22.36
C ILE A 261 14.27 -7.94 -22.98
N GLU A 262 14.49 -6.71 -22.52
CA GLU A 262 15.68 -5.93 -22.84
C GLU A 262 16.79 -6.22 -21.81
N ALA A 263 17.82 -6.95 -22.26
CA ALA A 263 18.92 -7.41 -21.42
C ALA A 263 20.24 -7.52 -22.21
N THR A 264 21.36 -7.64 -21.49
CA THR A 264 22.66 -7.86 -22.12
C THR A 264 22.81 -9.29 -22.64
N GLN A 265 23.72 -9.51 -23.61
CA GLN A 265 24.03 -10.86 -24.06
C GLN A 265 24.58 -11.76 -22.94
N GLU A 266 25.32 -11.17 -21.99
CA GLU A 266 25.81 -11.86 -20.80
C GLU A 266 24.65 -12.39 -19.95
N TYR A 267 23.64 -11.57 -19.69
CA TYR A 267 22.44 -11.98 -18.98
C TYR A 267 21.73 -13.15 -19.66
N HIS A 268 21.59 -13.11 -20.99
CA HIS A 268 20.98 -14.22 -21.74
C HIS A 268 21.77 -15.52 -21.58
N ASN A 269 23.10 -15.46 -21.63
CA ASN A 269 23.95 -16.63 -21.42
C ASN A 269 23.81 -17.18 -19.99
N ASP A 270 23.73 -16.30 -18.99
CA ASP A 270 23.53 -16.66 -17.59
C ASP A 270 22.16 -17.31 -17.35
N VAL A 271 21.11 -16.83 -18.02
CA VAL A 271 19.77 -17.44 -17.97
C VAL A 271 19.78 -18.86 -18.53
N VAL A 272 20.43 -19.10 -19.68
CA VAL A 272 20.55 -20.45 -20.25
C VAL A 272 21.26 -21.38 -19.26
N LYS A 273 22.40 -20.95 -18.73
CA LYS A 273 23.16 -21.73 -17.74
C LYS A 273 22.37 -21.98 -16.45
N LEU A 274 21.61 -20.98 -15.98
CA LEU A 274 20.75 -21.11 -14.81
C LEU A 274 19.70 -22.19 -15.02
N ILE A 275 19.04 -22.22 -16.19
CA ILE A 275 18.02 -23.22 -16.52
C ILE A 275 18.64 -24.63 -16.61
N GLU A 276 19.81 -24.76 -17.24
CA GLU A 276 20.49 -26.06 -17.40
C GLU A 276 20.99 -26.63 -16.08
N THR A 277 21.50 -25.79 -15.18
CA THR A 277 22.15 -26.23 -13.93
C THR A 277 21.24 -26.18 -12.71
N ASN A 278 20.12 -25.45 -12.80
CA ASN A 278 19.24 -25.12 -11.68
C ASN A 278 19.99 -24.53 -10.46
N SER A 279 21.06 -23.77 -10.71
CA SER A 279 21.97 -23.25 -9.70
C SER A 279 21.84 -21.73 -9.57
N TYR A 280 21.22 -21.29 -8.47
CA TYR A 280 20.98 -19.87 -8.20
C TYR A 280 22.15 -19.23 -7.44
N SER A 281 22.68 -18.13 -7.95
CA SER A 281 23.62 -17.30 -7.19
C SER A 281 22.88 -16.52 -6.10
N ALA A 282 23.60 -16.12 -5.05
CA ALA A 282 23.01 -15.36 -3.94
C ALA A 282 22.44 -13.97 -4.34
N SER A 283 22.81 -13.47 -5.53
CA SER A 283 22.31 -12.21 -6.09
C SER A 283 21.04 -12.38 -6.92
N ILE A 284 20.56 -13.59 -7.20
CA ILE A 284 19.33 -13.82 -7.95
C ILE A 284 18.16 -13.97 -6.97
N ALA A 285 17.07 -13.25 -7.21
CA ALA A 285 15.82 -13.53 -6.51
C ALA A 285 15.23 -14.85 -7.03
N THR A 286 15.11 -15.83 -6.15
CA THR A 286 14.61 -17.16 -6.51
C THR A 286 13.09 -17.14 -6.73
N PRO A 287 12.53 -18.03 -7.58
CA PRO A 287 11.10 -18.03 -7.91
C PRO A 287 10.15 -18.15 -6.71
N ASP A 288 10.57 -18.78 -5.61
CA ASP A 288 9.77 -18.95 -4.39
C ASP A 288 9.52 -17.64 -3.62
N LEU A 289 10.31 -16.59 -3.88
CA LEU A 289 10.12 -15.27 -3.27
C LEU A 289 8.94 -14.50 -3.89
N PHE A 290 8.54 -14.85 -5.11
CA PHE A 290 7.52 -14.14 -5.87
C PHE A 290 6.11 -14.62 -5.51
N ARG A 291 5.12 -13.79 -5.83
CA ARG A 291 3.71 -14.14 -5.65
C ARG A 291 3.40 -15.43 -6.41
N LYS A 292 2.75 -16.37 -5.72
CA LYS A 292 2.26 -17.60 -6.34
C LYS A 292 1.06 -17.27 -7.23
N ILE A 293 1.16 -17.64 -8.50
CA ILE A 293 0.08 -17.58 -9.47
C ILE A 293 -0.59 -18.97 -9.62
N PRO A 294 -1.88 -19.03 -9.99
CA PRO A 294 -2.52 -20.29 -10.33
C PRO A 294 -1.73 -21.02 -11.42
N LYS A 295 -1.46 -22.32 -11.23
CA LYS A 295 -0.80 -23.12 -12.26
C LYS A 295 -1.81 -23.40 -13.37
N ILE A 296 -1.51 -22.89 -14.55
CA ILE A 296 -2.29 -23.09 -15.76
C ILE A 296 -1.50 -24.03 -16.68
N SER A 297 -2.22 -24.92 -17.37
CA SER A 297 -1.60 -25.84 -18.33
C SER A 297 -0.89 -25.02 -19.42
N PRO A 298 0.32 -25.41 -19.86
CA PRO A 298 0.93 -24.80 -21.03
C PRO A 298 0.07 -24.88 -22.29
N ASP A 299 -0.79 -25.91 -22.38
CA ASP A 299 -1.72 -26.15 -23.48
C ASP A 299 -3.12 -25.54 -23.24
N ASP A 300 -3.24 -24.57 -22.33
CA ASP A 300 -4.50 -23.88 -22.08
C ASP A 300 -4.87 -22.95 -23.26
N ASP A 301 -5.94 -23.30 -23.96
CA ASP A 301 -6.43 -22.64 -25.17
C ASP A 301 -7.68 -21.78 -24.92
N ARG A 302 -8.00 -21.49 -23.65
CA ARG A 302 -9.20 -20.75 -23.26
C ARG A 302 -9.19 -19.29 -23.72
N PHE A 303 -8.00 -18.70 -23.81
CA PHE A 303 -7.77 -17.37 -24.38
C PHE A 303 -7.05 -17.51 -25.72
N GLN A 304 -7.52 -16.78 -26.73
CA GLN A 304 -7.01 -16.88 -28.10
C GLN A 304 -6.74 -15.49 -28.69
N GLU A 305 -5.77 -15.42 -29.59
CA GLU A 305 -5.45 -14.18 -30.31
C GLU A 305 -6.67 -13.65 -31.08
N GLY A 306 -6.86 -12.33 -31.06
CA GLY A 306 -7.99 -11.65 -31.68
C GLY A 306 -9.28 -11.64 -30.83
N GLN A 307 -9.34 -12.36 -29.71
CA GLN A 307 -10.47 -12.26 -28.79
C GLN A 307 -10.50 -10.87 -28.12
N LYS A 308 -11.70 -10.30 -28.04
CA LYS A 308 -11.97 -9.03 -27.36
C LYS A 308 -12.48 -9.23 -25.93
N LEU A 309 -12.10 -8.31 -25.06
CA LEU A 309 -12.48 -8.24 -23.65
C LEU A 309 -12.47 -6.79 -23.15
N GLU A 310 -12.81 -6.55 -21.89
CA GLU A 310 -12.67 -5.25 -21.24
C GLU A 310 -11.44 -5.25 -20.31
N ALA A 311 -10.66 -4.18 -20.25
CA ALA A 311 -9.51 -4.10 -19.35
C ALA A 311 -9.29 -2.70 -18.81
N VAL A 312 -8.73 -2.60 -17.60
CA VAL A 312 -8.20 -1.32 -17.09
C VAL A 312 -7.02 -0.93 -17.97
N ASP A 313 -7.00 0.32 -18.45
CA ASP A 313 -5.90 0.84 -19.27
C ASP A 313 -4.68 1.09 -18.37
N PRO A 314 -3.53 0.41 -18.58
CA PRO A 314 -2.38 0.60 -17.71
C PRO A 314 -1.63 1.92 -17.93
N LEU A 315 -1.90 2.64 -19.02
CA LEU A 315 -1.41 4.00 -19.27
C LEU A 315 -2.37 5.08 -18.77
N ASP A 316 -3.61 4.70 -18.46
CA ASP A 316 -4.62 5.56 -17.87
C ASP A 316 -5.54 4.75 -16.97
N MET A 317 -5.10 4.56 -15.73
CA MET A 317 -5.80 3.75 -14.73
C MET A 317 -7.21 4.28 -14.38
N SER A 318 -7.59 5.47 -14.87
CA SER A 318 -8.94 6.01 -14.75
C SER A 318 -9.93 5.36 -15.73
N ARG A 319 -9.46 4.60 -16.73
CA ARG A 319 -10.28 4.07 -17.81
C ARG A 319 -10.37 2.55 -17.78
N ILE A 320 -11.55 2.05 -18.15
CA ILE A 320 -11.74 0.67 -18.58
C ILE A 320 -12.13 0.73 -20.06
N CYS A 321 -11.43 0.00 -20.90
CA CYS A 321 -11.55 0.09 -22.35
C CYS A 321 -11.83 -1.30 -22.96
N PRO A 322 -12.45 -1.36 -24.16
CA PRO A 322 -12.32 -2.51 -25.04
C PRO A 322 -10.85 -2.81 -25.32
N ALA A 323 -10.49 -4.08 -25.30
CA ALA A 323 -9.13 -4.54 -25.49
C ALA A 323 -9.11 -5.84 -26.28
N THR A 324 -8.02 -6.08 -27.01
CA THR A 324 -7.83 -7.24 -27.86
C THR A 324 -6.59 -8.03 -27.44
N ILE A 325 -6.72 -9.35 -27.35
CA ILE A 325 -5.58 -10.25 -27.13
C ILE A 325 -4.72 -10.26 -28.40
N GLY A 326 -3.55 -9.65 -28.33
CA GLY A 326 -2.61 -9.56 -29.44
C GLY A 326 -1.76 -10.81 -29.60
N LYS A 327 -1.28 -11.38 -28.47
CA LYS A 327 -0.41 -12.57 -28.48
C LYS A 327 -0.63 -13.43 -27.25
N VAL A 328 -0.81 -14.73 -27.43
CA VAL A 328 -0.87 -15.68 -26.31
C VAL A 328 0.54 -16.14 -25.93
N LEU A 329 0.85 -16.11 -24.64
CA LEU A 329 2.13 -16.56 -24.08
C LEU A 329 1.93 -17.85 -23.27
N LYS A 330 3.04 -18.46 -22.82
CA LYS A 330 2.96 -19.67 -22.00
C LYS A 330 2.50 -19.34 -20.57
N ASN A 331 2.07 -20.38 -19.85
CA ASN A 331 1.68 -20.33 -18.43
C ASN A 331 0.54 -19.34 -18.15
N GLY A 332 -0.41 -19.21 -19.09
CA GLY A 332 -1.61 -18.40 -18.91
C GLY A 332 -1.40 -16.89 -19.00
N TYR A 333 -0.25 -16.43 -19.51
CA TYR A 333 0.02 -15.03 -19.82
C TYR A 333 -0.39 -14.71 -21.27
N PHE A 334 -0.70 -13.45 -21.55
CA PHE A 334 -0.90 -12.94 -22.90
C PHE A 334 -0.64 -11.43 -22.96
N MET A 335 -0.31 -10.97 -24.16
CA MET A 335 -0.15 -9.56 -24.47
C MET A 335 -1.49 -8.99 -24.94
N LEU A 336 -1.94 -7.93 -24.29
CA LEU A 336 -3.22 -7.27 -24.51
C LEU A 336 -2.99 -5.85 -25.05
N SER A 337 -3.72 -5.48 -26.10
CA SER A 337 -3.75 -4.12 -26.65
C SER A 337 -5.06 -3.45 -26.28
N ILE A 338 -5.01 -2.18 -25.86
CA ILE A 338 -6.21 -1.36 -25.67
C ILE A 338 -6.69 -0.89 -27.05
N ASP A 339 -7.95 -1.13 -27.38
CA ASP A 339 -8.45 -0.83 -28.72
C ASP A 339 -8.43 0.68 -29.00
N GLY A 340 -7.89 1.06 -30.16
CA GLY A 340 -7.67 2.47 -30.53
C GLY A 340 -6.36 3.06 -29.98
N SER A 341 -5.46 2.23 -29.43
CA SER A 341 -4.09 2.63 -29.14
C SER A 341 -3.30 2.91 -30.42
N LEU A 342 -2.23 3.71 -30.30
CA LEU A 342 -1.56 4.35 -31.43
C LEU A 342 -0.41 3.51 -32.01
N ALA A 343 0.08 2.49 -31.30
CA ALA A 343 1.29 1.79 -31.72
C ALA A 343 0.97 0.56 -32.58
N GLU A 344 1.19 0.68 -33.89
CA GLU A 344 1.01 -0.44 -34.83
C GLU A 344 2.04 -1.57 -34.63
N ASP A 345 3.17 -1.29 -33.97
CA ASP A 345 4.26 -2.24 -33.71
C ASP A 345 4.07 -3.07 -32.43
N GLY A 346 2.99 -2.86 -31.70
CA GLY A 346 2.68 -3.54 -30.44
C GLY A 346 3.53 -3.12 -29.26
N SER A 347 4.24 -2.00 -29.35
CA SER A 347 5.04 -1.44 -28.23
C SER A 347 4.21 -0.99 -27.03
N ASP A 348 2.91 -0.81 -27.22
CA ASP A 348 1.91 -0.45 -26.20
C ASP A 348 1.13 -1.67 -25.67
N TRP A 349 1.52 -2.89 -26.04
CA TRP A 349 0.87 -4.09 -25.52
C TRP A 349 1.29 -4.33 -24.07
N PHE A 350 0.33 -4.76 -23.24
CA PHE A 350 0.54 -5.04 -21.83
C PHE A 350 0.39 -6.52 -21.54
N CYS A 351 1.31 -7.07 -20.77
CA CYS A 351 1.22 -8.44 -20.32
C CYS A 351 0.23 -8.57 -19.15
N TYR A 352 -0.77 -9.42 -19.33
CA TYR A 352 -1.67 -9.85 -18.27
C TYR A 352 -1.59 -11.36 -18.10
N HIS A 353 -1.68 -11.80 -16.84
CA HIS A 353 -2.03 -13.17 -16.56
C HIS A 353 -3.56 -13.34 -16.66
N SER A 354 -4.02 -14.47 -17.15
CA SER A 354 -5.45 -14.83 -17.24
C SER A 354 -6.21 -14.77 -15.91
N SER A 355 -5.51 -14.86 -14.77
CA SER A 355 -6.10 -14.66 -13.43
C SER A 355 -6.13 -13.21 -12.96
N SER A 356 -5.59 -12.27 -13.73
CA SER A 356 -5.51 -10.87 -13.32
C SER A 356 -6.90 -10.28 -13.11
N ARG A 357 -7.04 -9.46 -12.08
CA ARG A 357 -8.33 -8.86 -11.71
C ARG A 357 -8.63 -7.56 -12.45
N LEU A 358 -7.79 -7.18 -13.39
CA LEU A 358 -7.92 -5.95 -14.19
C LEU A 358 -8.35 -6.21 -15.64
N ILE A 359 -8.69 -7.47 -15.97
CA ILE A 359 -9.28 -7.89 -17.24
C ILE A 359 -10.66 -8.49 -16.99
N PHE A 360 -11.62 -8.28 -17.87
CA PHE A 360 -13.02 -8.61 -17.65
C PHE A 360 -13.68 -9.12 -18.94
N PRO A 361 -14.70 -9.99 -18.84
CA PRO A 361 -15.51 -10.32 -20.00
C PRO A 361 -16.25 -9.07 -20.50
N ILE A 362 -16.64 -9.09 -21.78
CA ILE A 362 -17.48 -8.03 -22.35
C ILE A 362 -18.76 -7.82 -21.52
N ASN A 363 -19.24 -6.57 -21.52
CA ASN A 363 -20.36 -6.05 -20.73
C ASN A 363 -20.10 -6.03 -19.21
N PHE A 364 -18.86 -6.17 -18.74
CA PHE A 364 -18.57 -6.03 -17.31
C PHE A 364 -18.89 -4.61 -16.81
N CYS A 365 -18.47 -3.59 -17.55
CA CYS A 365 -18.75 -2.19 -17.26
C CYS A 365 -20.25 -1.90 -17.23
N GLU A 366 -21.00 -2.39 -18.22
CA GLU A 366 -22.46 -2.22 -18.29
C GLU A 366 -23.16 -2.82 -17.06
N ILE A 367 -22.84 -4.06 -16.71
CA ILE A 367 -23.43 -4.77 -15.56
C ILE A 367 -23.14 -4.03 -14.24
N ASN A 368 -21.93 -3.49 -14.11
CA ASN A 368 -21.46 -2.83 -12.89
C ASN A 368 -21.67 -1.31 -12.89
N LYS A 369 -22.34 -0.75 -13.90
CA LYS A 369 -22.57 0.69 -14.07
C LYS A 369 -21.28 1.52 -14.02
N ILE A 370 -20.23 0.99 -14.64
CA ILE A 370 -18.97 1.69 -14.86
C ILE A 370 -18.99 2.27 -16.28
N PRO A 371 -18.58 3.54 -16.49
CA PRO A 371 -18.41 4.07 -17.83
C PRO A 371 -17.31 3.32 -18.58
N LEU A 372 -17.67 2.64 -19.67
CA LEU A 372 -16.70 2.05 -20.59
C LEU A 372 -16.17 3.15 -21.51
N SER A 373 -14.85 3.33 -21.56
CA SER A 373 -14.21 4.26 -22.49
C SER A 373 -14.13 3.61 -23.88
N PRO A 374 -14.80 4.16 -24.90
CA PRO A 374 -14.73 3.61 -26.24
C PRO A 374 -13.32 3.78 -26.84
N PRO A 375 -12.99 3.04 -27.91
CA PRO A 375 -11.75 3.26 -28.67
C PRO A 375 -11.64 4.72 -29.14
N LEU A 376 -10.43 5.28 -29.16
CA LEU A 376 -10.20 6.72 -29.35
C LEU A 376 -10.88 7.31 -30.59
N ASP A 377 -10.91 6.55 -31.69
CA ASP A 377 -11.49 6.97 -32.97
C ASP A 377 -12.95 6.52 -33.18
N TYR A 378 -13.57 5.89 -32.18
CA TYR A 378 -14.93 5.36 -32.30
C TYR A 378 -15.98 6.49 -32.37
N GLN A 379 -16.83 6.45 -33.40
CA GLN A 379 -17.85 7.47 -33.64
C GLN A 379 -19.22 7.01 -33.14
N GLY A 380 -19.84 7.82 -32.28
CA GLY A 380 -21.17 7.58 -31.73
C GLY A 380 -21.18 6.77 -30.44
N GLU A 381 -22.36 6.27 -30.08
CA GLU A 381 -22.54 5.44 -28.87
C GLU A 381 -21.94 4.04 -29.09
N PHE A 382 -21.14 3.59 -28.13
CA PHE A 382 -20.48 2.29 -28.19
C PHE A 382 -21.43 1.17 -27.76
N GLU A 383 -21.53 0.14 -28.60
CA GLU A 383 -22.28 -1.07 -28.31
C GLU A 383 -21.45 -2.29 -28.73
N TRP A 384 -21.19 -3.21 -27.80
CA TRP A 384 -20.38 -4.40 -28.06
C TRP A 384 -20.87 -5.23 -29.25
N GLY A 385 -22.20 -5.41 -29.39
CA GLY A 385 -22.77 -6.18 -30.50
C GLY A 385 -22.49 -5.57 -31.87
N LYS A 386 -22.57 -4.23 -31.97
CA LYS A 386 -22.21 -3.49 -33.20
C LYS A 386 -20.71 -3.55 -33.43
N TYR A 387 -19.91 -3.26 -32.40
CA TYR A 387 -18.46 -3.22 -32.50
C TYR A 387 -17.85 -4.55 -32.96
N LEU A 388 -18.29 -5.68 -32.38
CA LEU A 388 -17.84 -7.02 -32.78
C LEU A 388 -18.17 -7.36 -34.25
N ARG A 389 -19.33 -6.90 -34.76
CA ARG A 389 -19.70 -7.07 -36.17
C ARG A 389 -18.83 -6.21 -37.09
N GLU A 390 -18.57 -4.96 -36.70
CA GLU A 390 -17.75 -4.02 -37.48
C GLU A 390 -16.29 -4.47 -37.57
N THR A 391 -15.75 -5.05 -36.50
CA THR A 391 -14.36 -5.55 -36.46
C THR A 391 -14.22 -7.02 -36.87
N ASN A 392 -15.32 -7.70 -37.18
CA ASN A 392 -15.36 -9.15 -37.45
C ASN A 392 -14.59 -9.97 -36.38
N SER A 393 -14.83 -9.65 -35.11
CA SER A 393 -14.09 -10.23 -33.99
C SER A 393 -14.99 -11.09 -33.11
N VAL A 394 -14.35 -11.97 -32.32
CA VAL A 394 -15.00 -12.76 -31.27
C VAL A 394 -14.60 -12.20 -29.90
N TYR A 395 -15.36 -12.52 -28.85
CA TYR A 395 -15.05 -12.13 -27.48
C TYR A 395 -14.54 -13.32 -26.67
N ALA A 396 -13.75 -13.04 -25.63
CA ALA A 396 -13.33 -14.06 -24.67
C ALA A 396 -14.55 -14.54 -23.84
N PRO A 397 -14.84 -15.86 -23.77
CA PRO A 397 -16.01 -16.36 -23.05
C PRO A 397 -16.00 -16.03 -21.56
N ARG A 398 -17.17 -15.68 -21.01
CA ARG A 398 -17.31 -15.27 -19.60
C ARG A 398 -16.88 -16.34 -18.61
N GLU A 399 -17.10 -17.60 -18.97
CA GLU A 399 -16.83 -18.79 -18.16
C GLU A 399 -15.34 -18.91 -17.86
N VAL A 400 -14.47 -18.51 -18.79
CA VAL A 400 -13.02 -18.56 -18.64
C VAL A 400 -12.57 -17.66 -17.47
N PHE A 401 -13.14 -16.46 -17.36
CA PHE A 401 -12.84 -15.55 -16.25
C PHE A 401 -13.33 -16.10 -14.90
N GLN A 402 -14.48 -16.77 -14.87
CA GLN A 402 -15.07 -17.31 -13.63
C GLN A 402 -14.34 -18.54 -13.10
N ILE A 403 -13.84 -19.41 -13.99
CA ILE A 403 -13.08 -20.60 -13.59
C ILE A 403 -11.76 -20.20 -12.94
N ILE A 404 -11.15 -19.12 -13.43
CA ILE A 404 -9.80 -18.72 -13.03
C ILE A 404 -9.84 -17.81 -11.78
N LYS A 405 -10.92 -17.06 -11.58
CA LYS A 405 -11.02 -16.06 -10.51
C LYS A 405 -11.83 -16.57 -9.33
N GLU A 406 -11.21 -16.59 -8.16
CA GLU A 406 -11.92 -16.78 -6.89
C GLU A 406 -12.96 -15.66 -6.68
N LYS A 407 -14.20 -16.04 -6.36
CA LYS A 407 -15.22 -15.06 -5.95
C LYS A 407 -14.72 -14.28 -4.74
N THR A 408 -14.65 -12.96 -4.90
CA THR A 408 -14.20 -12.03 -3.86
C THR A 408 -15.32 -11.04 -3.60
N THR A 409 -15.81 -10.99 -2.37
CA THR A 409 -16.66 -9.89 -1.93
C THR A 409 -15.77 -8.69 -1.64
N ASN A 410 -16.13 -7.52 -2.18
CA ASN A 410 -15.43 -6.28 -1.91
C ASN A 410 -15.69 -5.85 -0.46
N PRO A 411 -14.65 -5.72 0.37
CA PRO A 411 -14.82 -5.40 1.78
C PRO A 411 -14.89 -3.89 2.06
N PHE A 412 -14.72 -3.04 1.05
CA PHE A 412 -14.69 -1.59 1.20
C PHE A 412 -16.08 -0.97 1.12
N SER A 413 -16.20 0.22 1.70
CA SER A 413 -17.38 1.07 1.57
C SER A 413 -16.97 2.45 1.04
N ILE A 414 -17.86 3.07 0.29
CA ILE A 414 -17.67 4.43 -0.24
C ILE A 414 -17.43 5.40 0.93
N GLY A 415 -16.48 6.32 0.76
CA GLY A 415 -16.09 7.32 1.76
C GLY A 415 -15.01 6.85 2.75
N MET A 416 -14.65 5.56 2.76
CA MET A 416 -13.54 5.09 3.57
C MET A 416 -12.21 5.72 3.12
N LYS A 417 -11.41 6.15 4.09
CA LYS A 417 -10.07 6.73 3.90
C LYS A 417 -9.01 5.63 3.92
N ILE A 418 -8.04 5.76 3.02
CA ILE A 418 -6.91 4.82 2.85
C ILE A 418 -5.63 5.60 2.49
N GLU A 419 -4.50 4.89 2.46
CA GLU A 419 -3.28 5.35 1.80
C GLU A 419 -3.15 4.58 0.48
N ALA A 420 -2.98 5.27 -0.65
CA ALA A 420 -2.95 4.61 -1.96
C ALA A 420 -1.75 5.05 -2.80
N VAL A 421 -1.14 4.11 -3.51
CA VAL A 421 -0.08 4.41 -4.48
C VAL A 421 -0.71 5.11 -5.69
N ASP A 422 -0.07 6.18 -6.16
CA ASP A 422 -0.38 6.71 -7.49
C ASP A 422 0.24 5.78 -8.53
N MET A 423 -0.59 5.06 -9.28
CA MET A 423 -0.11 4.10 -10.28
C MET A 423 0.60 4.75 -11.47
N MET A 424 0.35 6.04 -11.72
CA MET A 424 1.05 6.84 -12.74
C MET A 424 2.40 7.36 -12.21
N ALA A 425 2.54 7.47 -10.88
CA ALA A 425 3.77 7.85 -10.21
C ALA A 425 4.07 6.92 -9.01
N PRO A 426 4.47 5.65 -9.22
CA PRO A 426 4.49 4.61 -8.18
C PRO A 426 5.43 4.86 -6.97
N HIS A 427 6.23 5.92 -7.01
CA HIS A 427 7.03 6.36 -5.87
C HIS A 427 6.20 7.12 -4.83
N LEU A 428 5.02 7.63 -5.20
CA LEU A 428 4.11 8.36 -4.33
C LEU A 428 3.11 7.39 -3.65
N VAL A 429 2.88 7.62 -2.37
CA VAL A 429 1.76 7.06 -1.61
C VAL A 429 0.99 8.26 -1.05
N CYS A 430 -0.30 8.33 -1.35
CA CYS A 430 -1.12 9.52 -1.18
C CYS A 430 -2.28 9.25 -0.22
N VAL A 431 -2.77 10.31 0.43
CA VAL A 431 -4.06 10.31 1.12
C VAL A 431 -5.18 10.13 0.11
N ALA A 432 -6.03 9.13 0.32
CA ALA A 432 -7.06 8.78 -0.66
C ALA A 432 -8.37 8.31 -0.03
N THR A 433 -9.43 8.32 -0.84
CA THR A 433 -10.80 7.95 -0.49
C THR A 433 -11.35 6.93 -1.48
N ILE A 434 -12.12 5.96 -0.98
CA ILE A 434 -12.93 5.07 -1.84
C ILE A 434 -14.11 5.86 -2.41
N ALA A 435 -14.08 6.20 -3.69
CA ALA A 435 -15.13 6.96 -4.37
C ALA A 435 -16.28 6.06 -4.88
N GLN A 436 -15.95 4.84 -5.32
CA GLN A 436 -16.91 3.87 -5.83
C GLN A 436 -16.47 2.44 -5.51
N VAL A 437 -17.44 1.54 -5.41
CA VAL A 437 -17.25 0.10 -5.26
C VAL A 437 -18.05 -0.61 -6.34
N ALA A 438 -17.40 -1.47 -7.13
CA ALA A 438 -18.01 -2.15 -8.27
C ALA A 438 -17.40 -3.57 -8.46
N ASP A 439 -18.18 -4.60 -8.10
CA ASP A 439 -17.67 -5.98 -7.98
C ASP A 439 -16.35 -6.02 -7.20
N SER A 440 -15.28 -6.63 -7.69
CA SER A 440 -13.98 -6.63 -7.00
C SER A 440 -13.19 -5.32 -7.13
N LEU A 441 -13.65 -4.36 -7.92
CA LEU A 441 -12.97 -3.08 -8.12
C LEU A 441 -13.42 -2.02 -7.10
N ILE A 442 -12.49 -1.12 -6.81
CA ILE A 442 -12.73 0.14 -6.13
C ILE A 442 -12.24 1.27 -7.02
N ARG A 443 -12.94 2.40 -6.98
CA ARG A 443 -12.47 3.67 -7.54
C ARG A 443 -11.79 4.44 -6.41
N VAL A 444 -10.52 4.75 -6.58
CA VAL A 444 -9.72 5.47 -5.60
C VAL A 444 -9.57 6.92 -6.04
N HIS A 445 -10.03 7.83 -5.19
CA HIS A 445 -9.88 9.27 -5.34
C HIS A 445 -8.74 9.78 -4.47
N PHE A 446 -7.84 10.60 -5.03
CA PHE A 446 -6.75 11.22 -4.30
C PHE A 446 -7.20 12.57 -3.75
N ASP A 447 -7.25 12.70 -2.42
CA ASP A 447 -7.91 13.83 -1.78
C ASP A 447 -7.33 15.18 -2.22
N GLY A 448 -8.21 16.09 -2.66
CA GLY A 448 -7.84 17.43 -3.13
C GLY A 448 -7.44 17.51 -4.60
N TRP A 449 -7.37 16.38 -5.31
CA TRP A 449 -7.15 16.34 -6.76
C TRP A 449 -8.48 16.24 -7.52
N SER A 450 -8.44 16.54 -8.83
CA SER A 450 -9.59 16.36 -9.74
C SER A 450 -9.96 14.88 -9.86
N ASP A 451 -11.24 14.60 -10.16
CA ASP A 451 -11.73 13.24 -10.40
C ASP A 451 -11.08 12.60 -11.64
N ASP A 452 -10.47 13.40 -12.52
CA ASP A 452 -9.68 12.93 -13.66
C ASP A 452 -8.46 12.08 -13.25
N PHE A 453 -8.01 12.21 -12.00
CA PHE A 453 -6.88 11.44 -11.45
C PHE A 453 -7.34 10.18 -10.71
N GLU A 454 -8.64 9.91 -10.63
CA GLU A 454 -9.13 8.70 -9.96
C GLU A 454 -8.69 7.43 -10.69
N GLN A 455 -8.41 6.37 -9.92
CA GLN A 455 -7.87 5.12 -10.46
C GLN A 455 -8.77 3.94 -10.11
N TRP A 456 -9.01 3.06 -11.08
CA TRP A 456 -9.61 1.74 -10.86
C TRP A 456 -8.57 0.78 -10.30
N ILE A 457 -8.83 0.24 -9.11
CA ILE A 457 -7.92 -0.66 -8.42
C ILE A 457 -8.69 -1.89 -7.93
N ASP A 458 -8.09 -3.08 -8.01
CA ASP A 458 -8.64 -4.28 -7.38
C ASP A 458 -8.63 -4.15 -5.85
N CYS A 459 -9.70 -4.58 -5.18
CA CYS A 459 -9.82 -4.51 -3.72
C CYS A 459 -8.77 -5.34 -2.96
N GLN A 460 -8.07 -6.27 -3.61
CA GLN A 460 -6.94 -7.01 -3.03
C GLN A 460 -5.57 -6.56 -3.55
N SER A 461 -5.53 -5.42 -4.24
CA SER A 461 -4.29 -4.83 -4.75
C SER A 461 -3.27 -4.61 -3.64
N THR A 462 -2.00 -4.76 -3.97
CA THR A 462 -0.87 -4.46 -3.08
C THR A 462 -0.46 -2.98 -3.10
N ASN A 463 -1.27 -2.13 -3.73
CA ASN A 463 -1.05 -0.70 -3.92
C ASN A 463 -2.00 0.18 -3.09
N ILE A 464 -2.78 -0.43 -2.19
CA ILE A 464 -3.66 0.26 -1.25
C ILE A 464 -3.32 -0.21 0.16
N TYR A 465 -3.25 0.71 1.12
CA TYR A 465 -2.81 0.44 2.47
C TYR A 465 -3.78 1.05 3.50
N PRO A 466 -3.86 0.48 4.72
CA PRO A 466 -4.61 1.09 5.81
C PRO A 466 -3.99 2.43 6.22
N ILE A 467 -4.80 3.32 6.78
CA ILE A 467 -4.31 4.56 7.42
C ILE A 467 -3.21 4.25 8.43
N GLY A 468 -2.10 5.00 8.39
CA GLY A 468 -0.97 4.85 9.29
C GLY A 468 0.06 3.81 8.83
N TRP A 469 -0.09 3.24 7.63
CA TRP A 469 0.90 2.31 7.07
C TRP A 469 2.22 3.02 6.76
N CYS A 470 2.19 4.19 6.13
CA CYS A 470 3.36 5.03 5.86
C CYS A 470 4.13 5.36 7.14
N GLU A 471 3.43 5.73 8.22
CA GLU A 471 4.03 5.96 9.53
C GLU A 471 4.68 4.70 10.09
N LEU A 472 3.99 3.55 10.02
CA LEU A 472 4.48 2.27 10.52
C LEU A 472 5.79 1.84 9.83
N VAL A 473 5.86 1.97 8.51
CA VAL A 473 7.01 1.46 7.73
C VAL A 473 8.07 2.52 7.44
N GLY A 474 7.81 3.78 7.81
CA GLY A 474 8.68 4.92 7.53
C GLY A 474 8.68 5.34 6.04
N TYR A 475 7.56 5.18 5.34
CA TYR A 475 7.37 5.66 3.97
C TYR A 475 6.77 7.08 3.96
N LYS A 476 7.11 7.89 2.96
CA LYS A 476 6.57 9.25 2.83
C LYS A 476 5.11 9.19 2.36
N LEU A 477 4.21 9.83 3.11
CA LEU A 477 2.83 10.04 2.71
C LEU A 477 2.67 11.44 2.11
N GLU A 478 2.08 11.51 0.91
CA GLU A 478 1.74 12.76 0.27
C GLU A 478 0.41 13.31 0.83
N PRO A 479 0.39 14.58 1.29
CA PRO A 479 -0.82 15.23 1.80
C PRO A 479 -1.88 15.39 0.70
N PRO A 480 -3.16 15.63 1.08
CA PRO A 480 -4.16 16.14 0.15
C PRO A 480 -3.67 17.42 -0.52
N LYS A 481 -3.98 17.61 -1.81
CA LYS A 481 -3.68 18.87 -2.49
C LYS A 481 -4.50 20.00 -1.84
N GLN A 482 -3.82 21.06 -1.40
CA GLN A 482 -4.52 22.25 -0.92
C GLN A 482 -5.17 22.97 -2.11
N PRO A 483 -6.37 23.55 -1.94
CA PRO A 483 -6.92 24.45 -2.95
C PRO A 483 -5.87 25.53 -3.21
N GLU A 484 -5.46 25.70 -4.47
CA GLU A 484 -4.61 26.82 -4.84
C GLU A 484 -5.36 28.09 -4.42
N GLN A 485 -4.85 28.81 -3.42
CA GLN A 485 -5.30 30.17 -3.19
C GLN A 485 -4.99 30.92 -4.48
N GLU A 486 -6.03 31.29 -5.24
CA GLU A 486 -5.90 32.27 -6.29
C GLU A 486 -5.32 33.54 -5.65
N ASN A 487 -4.00 33.67 -5.71
CA ASN A 487 -3.34 34.94 -5.46
C ASN A 487 -3.78 35.87 -6.57
N THR A 488 -4.88 36.59 -6.33
CA THR A 488 -5.24 37.79 -7.06
C THR A 488 -4.20 38.86 -6.77
N GLU A 489 -3.00 38.74 -7.35
CA GLU A 489 -2.10 39.86 -7.61
C GLU A 489 -0.95 39.43 -8.53
N THR A 490 -0.84 40.16 -9.65
CA THR A 490 0.24 40.18 -10.66
C THR A 490 0.17 39.24 -11.89
N THR A 491 -0.88 39.40 -12.71
CA THR A 491 -0.75 39.27 -14.19
C THR A 491 -1.38 40.46 -14.91
N LYS A 492 -0.83 41.66 -14.68
CA LYS A 492 -0.83 42.74 -15.67
C LYS A 492 0.55 42.84 -16.31
N ARG A 493 0.88 41.91 -17.22
CA ARG A 493 1.84 42.10 -18.33
C ARG A 493 2.02 40.79 -19.10
N SER A 494 1.20 40.60 -20.15
CA SER A 494 1.59 39.98 -21.44
C SER A 494 0.43 39.67 -22.39
N SER A 495 -0.71 40.37 -22.35
CA SER A 495 -1.69 40.30 -23.45
C SER A 495 -1.28 41.25 -24.60
N LYS A 496 -0.26 40.89 -25.37
CA LYS A 496 -0.01 41.41 -26.74
C LYS A 496 1.08 40.59 -27.43
N LYS A 497 0.65 39.57 -28.19
CA LYS A 497 1.02 39.35 -29.61
C LYS A 497 0.53 37.99 -30.12
N SER A 498 -0.14 38.07 -31.28
CA SER A 498 -0.11 37.12 -32.41
C SER A 498 -1.36 36.29 -32.77
N ASN A 499 -2.53 36.92 -32.84
CA ASN A 499 -3.50 36.57 -33.88
C ASN A 499 -3.13 37.28 -35.18
N ASN A 500 -2.40 36.60 -36.07
CA ASN A 500 -2.53 36.75 -37.53
C ASN A 500 -1.58 35.81 -38.28
N ARG A 501 -2.14 34.79 -38.96
CA ARG A 501 -1.91 34.52 -40.40
C ARG A 501 -2.46 33.15 -40.81
N LYS A 502 -3.66 33.16 -41.41
CA LYS A 502 -4.06 32.23 -42.48
C LYS A 502 -4.60 33.08 -43.62
N SER A 503 -3.81 33.22 -44.70
CA SER A 503 -4.26 33.33 -46.10
C SER A 503 -3.09 33.74 -47.00
N ASN A 504 -2.54 32.82 -47.78
CA ASN A 504 -2.63 32.89 -49.25
C ASN A 504 -1.71 31.89 -49.93
N LYS A 505 -2.35 31.04 -50.74
CA LYS A 505 -1.75 30.19 -51.76
C LYS A 505 -1.59 31.01 -53.06
N ARG A 506 -0.49 30.74 -53.77
CA ARG A 506 -0.27 30.84 -55.24
C ARG A 506 -0.11 32.22 -55.93
N LYS A 507 1.07 32.42 -56.54
CA LYS A 507 1.39 32.43 -58.00
C LYS A 507 2.82 32.99 -58.17
N ARG A 508 3.84 32.29 -58.71
CA ARG A 508 4.19 31.90 -60.10
C ARG A 508 4.93 33.01 -60.88
N LEU A 509 6.03 32.61 -61.53
CA LEU A 509 6.92 33.32 -62.49
C LEU A 509 7.79 34.43 -61.87
N THR A 510 9.09 34.56 -62.17
CA THR A 510 9.95 34.17 -63.31
C THR A 510 11.34 33.79 -62.82
#